data_AF-A0A6G1H7C2-F1
#
_entry.id   AF-A0A6G1H7C2-F1
#
_cell.length_a   1.000
_cell.length_b   1.000
_cell.length_c   1.000
_cell.angle_alpha   90.00
_cell.angle_beta   90.00
_cell.angle_gamma   90.00
#
_symmetry.space_group_name_H-M   'P 1'
#
loop_
_entity.id
_entity.type
_entity.pdbx_description
1 polymer ?
#
loop_
_entity_poly.entity_id
_entity_poly.type
_entity_poly.pdbx_seq_one_letter_code
_entity_poly.pdbx_strand_id
1 'polypeptide(L)'
;MPAPIELIPNELLQEIFLLSKNIKLPLASPRLGVSLSNNYVYLQVLNHALHHPFSRPVKRIELQSFLLSRKLFTFSFIAYFLESITGISLCPCWSDLQIRSTTGPPNPTCSKQTHVPITPSTLQTITSAFAPLKCPLPTTLITAPHTPTKLSLLTLLLRTTPMSIDWTSHPARQALATAKRTAIATANVPFVTLLAHSRRLGKPPTPALVRYAVREGGCVPGVVEVLVREGGEWGYKFGGDEGLWEWVREEERRVGGDGKKAAWLRGLLERVVREGRRVPRSRVGDMLGAKVEAERVSTESL
;
A
#
# COMPACT_ATOMS: atom_id res chain seq x y z
N MET A 1 -9.55 -5.78 -42.95
CA MET A 1 -9.27 -4.41 -43.44
C MET A 1 -9.40 -3.44 -42.27
N PRO A 2 -8.49 -2.47 -42.12
CA PRO A 2 -8.61 -1.47 -41.05
C PRO A 2 -9.89 -0.64 -41.23
N ALA A 3 -10.56 -0.34 -40.12
CA ALA A 3 -11.72 0.54 -40.15
C ALA A 3 -11.27 1.98 -40.50
N PRO A 4 -12.14 2.83 -41.09
CA PRO A 4 -11.77 4.20 -41.45
C PRO A 4 -11.21 5.01 -40.28
N ILE A 5 -11.72 4.79 -39.07
CA ILE A 5 -11.24 5.43 -37.83
C ILE A 5 -9.83 4.99 -37.42
N GLU A 6 -9.31 3.87 -37.92
CA GLU A 6 -7.93 3.44 -37.66
C GLU A 6 -6.90 4.07 -38.61
N LEU A 7 -7.37 4.75 -39.66
CA LEU A 7 -6.52 5.38 -40.67
C LEU A 7 -6.25 6.86 -40.38
N ILE A 8 -6.94 7.43 -39.41
CA ILE A 8 -6.76 8.84 -39.05
C ILE A 8 -5.43 9.05 -38.30
N PRO A 9 -4.82 10.24 -38.43
CA PRO A 9 -3.66 10.64 -37.63
C PRO A 9 -3.88 10.46 -36.12
N ASN A 10 -2.81 10.12 -35.40
CA ASN A 10 -2.92 9.79 -33.98
C ASN A 10 -3.37 11.00 -33.14
N GLU A 11 -3.00 12.21 -33.55
CA GLU A 11 -3.37 13.47 -32.90
C GLU A 11 -4.89 13.66 -32.94
N LEU A 12 -5.49 13.46 -34.13
CA LEU A 12 -6.94 13.55 -34.31
C LEU A 12 -7.67 12.42 -33.58
N LEU A 13 -7.11 11.21 -33.59
CA LEU A 13 -7.67 10.09 -32.84
C LEU A 13 -7.70 10.38 -31.33
N GLN A 14 -6.62 10.94 -30.78
CA GLN A 14 -6.53 11.36 -29.39
C GLN A 14 -7.55 12.45 -29.08
N GLU A 15 -7.67 13.48 -29.92
CA GLU A 15 -8.64 14.56 -29.74
C GLU A 15 -10.08 14.04 -29.75
N ILE A 16 -10.45 13.21 -30.74
CA ILE A 16 -11.76 12.55 -30.82
C ILE A 16 -12.02 11.72 -29.56
N PHE A 17 -11.02 10.98 -29.08
CA PHE A 17 -11.13 10.19 -27.86
C PHE A 17 -11.35 11.07 -26.62
N LEU A 18 -10.61 12.15 -26.48
CA LEU A 18 -10.70 13.08 -25.35
C LEU A 18 -12.01 13.90 -25.35
N LEU A 19 -12.55 14.21 -26.53
CA LEU A 19 -13.86 14.86 -26.68
C LEU A 19 -15.00 13.87 -26.38
N SER A 20 -14.94 12.67 -26.95
CA SER A 20 -15.98 11.65 -26.79
C SER A 20 -15.98 10.99 -25.41
N LYS A 21 -14.82 10.95 -24.73
CA LYS A 21 -14.59 10.31 -23.42
C LYS A 21 -15.05 8.85 -23.38
N ASN A 22 -15.14 8.21 -24.54
CA ASN A 22 -15.68 6.87 -24.67
C ASN A 22 -14.59 5.82 -24.46
N ILE A 23 -14.44 5.32 -23.23
CA ILE A 23 -13.41 4.33 -22.89
C ILE A 23 -13.57 3.00 -23.68
N LYS A 24 -14.72 2.77 -24.32
CA LYS A 24 -14.89 1.61 -25.20
C LYS A 24 -14.11 1.75 -26.51
N LEU A 25 -13.68 2.96 -26.89
CA LEU A 25 -12.98 3.22 -28.15
C LEU A 25 -11.59 2.52 -28.21
N PRO A 26 -10.70 2.64 -27.21
CA PRO A 26 -9.47 1.83 -27.16
C PRO A 26 -9.70 0.31 -27.13
N LEU A 27 -10.88 -0.12 -26.69
CA LEU A 27 -11.24 -1.54 -26.56
C LEU A 27 -11.87 -2.11 -27.84
N ALA A 28 -12.33 -1.24 -28.75
CA ALA A 28 -13.00 -1.64 -29.98
C ALA A 28 -12.02 -2.27 -30.99
N SER A 29 -10.74 -1.91 -30.93
CA SER A 29 -9.69 -2.47 -31.78
C SER A 29 -8.32 -2.41 -31.10
N PRO A 30 -7.47 -3.46 -31.25
CA PRO A 30 -6.09 -3.43 -30.76
C PRO A 30 -5.26 -2.27 -31.31
N ARG A 31 -5.50 -1.86 -32.56
CA ARG A 31 -4.76 -0.74 -33.19
C ARG A 31 -5.10 0.58 -32.52
N LEU A 32 -6.40 0.85 -32.31
CA LEU A 32 -6.85 2.01 -31.56
C LEU A 32 -6.32 1.99 -30.13
N GLY A 33 -6.31 0.80 -29.51
CA GLY A 33 -5.71 0.59 -28.21
C GLY A 33 -4.25 1.02 -28.15
N VAL A 34 -3.42 0.58 -29.09
CA VAL A 34 -2.00 0.97 -29.16
C VAL A 34 -1.82 2.46 -29.40
N SER A 35 -2.53 3.04 -30.37
CA SER A 35 -2.43 4.47 -30.72
C SER A 35 -2.84 5.39 -29.55
N LEU A 36 -3.87 5.00 -28.80
CA LEU A 36 -4.37 5.73 -27.62
C LEU A 36 -3.62 5.37 -26.32
N SER A 37 -2.66 4.43 -26.36
CA SER A 37 -1.87 4.04 -25.19
C SER A 37 -0.68 4.98 -24.94
N ASN A 38 -0.99 6.26 -24.73
CA ASN A 38 -0.03 7.28 -24.38
C ASN A 38 -0.32 7.84 -22.97
N ASN A 39 0.73 8.13 -22.20
CA ASN A 39 0.65 8.77 -20.89
C ASN A 39 -0.16 10.07 -20.94
N TYR A 40 -0.04 10.88 -21.98
CA TYR A 40 -0.83 12.11 -22.14
C TYR A 40 -2.33 11.81 -22.11
N VAL A 41 -2.77 10.84 -22.92
CA VAL A 41 -4.17 10.42 -23.01
C VAL A 41 -4.65 9.86 -21.68
N TYR A 42 -3.85 9.03 -21.01
CA TYR A 42 -4.18 8.48 -19.70
C TYR A 42 -4.30 9.55 -18.61
N LEU A 43 -3.42 10.55 -18.62
CA LEU A 43 -3.51 11.70 -17.71
C LEU A 43 -4.80 12.48 -17.92
N GLN A 44 -5.16 12.77 -19.17
CA GLN A 44 -6.40 13.50 -19.48
C GLN A 44 -7.65 12.72 -19.09
N VAL A 45 -7.68 11.41 -19.36
CA VAL A 45 -8.79 10.54 -18.94
C VAL A 45 -8.88 10.43 -17.42
N LEU A 46 -7.74 10.31 -16.72
CA LEU A 46 -7.72 10.28 -15.26
C LEU A 46 -8.22 11.62 -14.69
N ASN A 47 -7.69 12.74 -15.18
CA ASN A 47 -8.10 14.07 -14.77
C ASN A 47 -9.61 14.27 -14.96
N HIS A 48 -10.14 13.80 -16.09
CA HIS A 48 -11.57 13.79 -16.35
C HIS A 48 -12.34 12.93 -15.33
N ALA A 49 -11.91 11.70 -15.06
CA ALA A 49 -12.57 10.81 -14.11
C ALA A 49 -12.50 11.30 -12.66
N LEU A 50 -11.47 12.06 -12.31
CA LEU A 50 -11.30 12.66 -10.99
C LEU A 50 -12.12 13.94 -10.83
N HIS A 51 -12.03 14.88 -11.77
CA HIS A 51 -12.50 16.25 -11.54
C HIS A 51 -13.78 16.62 -12.29
N HIS A 52 -14.24 15.82 -13.25
CA HIS A 52 -15.45 16.18 -13.98
C HIS A 52 -16.69 16.06 -13.07
N PRO A 53 -17.62 17.04 -13.11
CA PRO A 53 -18.89 16.92 -12.42
C PRO A 53 -19.70 15.78 -13.07
N PHE A 54 -19.98 14.74 -12.30
CA PHE A 54 -20.88 13.67 -12.73
C PHE A 54 -22.26 13.93 -12.13
N SER A 55 -23.31 13.91 -12.96
CA SER A 55 -24.69 14.07 -12.49
C SER A 55 -25.13 12.99 -11.51
N ARG A 56 -24.46 11.84 -11.48
CA ARG A 56 -24.72 10.72 -10.55
C ARG A 56 -23.42 10.22 -9.90
N PRO A 57 -23.34 10.14 -8.56
CA PRO A 57 -22.15 9.66 -7.85
C PRO A 57 -21.75 8.21 -8.20
N VAL A 58 -22.73 7.33 -8.45
CA VAL A 58 -22.50 5.91 -8.76
C VAL A 58 -21.70 5.75 -10.05
N LYS A 59 -22.06 6.48 -11.11
CA LYS A 59 -21.35 6.46 -12.41
C LYS A 59 -19.89 6.88 -12.26
N ARG A 60 -19.60 7.81 -11.34
CA ARG A 60 -18.22 8.24 -11.04
C ARG A 60 -17.42 7.11 -10.40
N ILE A 61 -17.97 6.42 -9.40
CA ILE A 61 -17.29 5.32 -8.71
C ILE A 61 -17.06 4.14 -9.67
N GLU A 62 -18.03 3.82 -10.51
CA GLU A 62 -17.89 2.80 -11.56
C GLU A 62 -16.79 3.17 -12.55
N LEU A 63 -16.79 4.41 -13.06
CA LEU A 63 -15.76 4.89 -13.98
C LEU A 63 -14.37 4.87 -13.36
N GLN A 64 -14.24 5.38 -12.13
CA GLN A 64 -12.99 5.36 -11.39
C GLN A 64 -12.52 3.92 -11.16
N SER A 65 -13.38 3.06 -10.64
CA SER A 65 -13.03 1.65 -10.39
C SER A 65 -12.68 0.94 -11.70
N PHE A 66 -13.38 1.24 -12.79
CA PHE A 66 -13.09 0.70 -14.11
C PHE A 66 -11.71 1.15 -14.63
N LEU A 67 -11.39 2.44 -14.56
CA LEU A 67 -10.10 2.97 -15.01
C LEU A 67 -8.94 2.47 -14.14
N LEU A 68 -9.18 2.35 -12.84
CA LEU A 68 -8.16 2.06 -11.84
C LEU A 68 -7.92 0.56 -11.64
N SER A 69 -8.91 -0.28 -11.95
CA SER A 69 -8.75 -1.74 -11.99
C SER A 69 -8.03 -2.25 -13.24
N ARG A 70 -7.92 -1.43 -14.28
CA ARG A 70 -7.24 -1.79 -15.54
C ARG A 70 -5.74 -1.51 -15.46
N LYS A 71 -4.99 -2.00 -16.46
CA LYS A 71 -3.53 -1.81 -16.64
C LYS A 71 -3.07 -0.34 -16.68
N LEU A 72 -3.98 0.62 -16.58
CA LEU A 72 -3.70 2.05 -16.59
C LEU A 72 -3.14 2.51 -15.24
N PHE A 73 -3.65 1.98 -14.12
CA PHE A 73 -3.24 2.43 -12.79
C PHE A 73 -2.16 1.51 -12.20
N THR A 74 -1.01 1.54 -12.85
CA THR A 74 0.21 0.90 -12.36
C THR A 74 0.94 1.82 -11.39
N PHE A 75 1.83 1.24 -10.58
CA PHE A 75 2.75 2.02 -9.74
C PHE A 75 3.48 3.11 -10.54
N SER A 76 4.02 2.75 -11.71
CA SER A 76 4.76 3.67 -12.57
C SER A 76 3.91 4.84 -13.05
N PHE A 77 2.66 4.58 -13.43
CA PHE A 77 1.74 5.63 -13.86
C PHE A 77 1.37 6.59 -12.72
N ILE A 78 1.08 6.08 -11.52
CA ILE A 78 0.75 6.95 -10.37
C ILE A 78 1.98 7.77 -9.96
N ALA A 79 3.16 7.16 -10.01
CA ALA A 79 4.40 7.86 -9.74
C ALA A 79 4.61 9.04 -10.71
N TYR A 80 4.40 8.77 -12.01
CA TYR A 80 4.44 9.79 -13.05
C TYR A 80 3.35 10.86 -12.86
N PHE A 81 2.12 10.48 -12.51
CA PHE A 81 1.05 11.42 -12.23
C PHE A 81 1.40 12.35 -11.06
N LEU A 82 1.90 11.79 -9.96
CA LEU A 82 2.35 12.55 -8.80
C LEU A 82 3.46 13.54 -9.16
N GLU A 83 4.45 13.08 -9.92
CA GLU A 83 5.53 13.95 -10.40
C GLU A 83 4.99 15.06 -11.30
N SER A 84 4.02 14.77 -12.17
CA SER A 84 3.41 15.77 -13.06
C SER A 84 2.64 16.87 -12.32
N ILE A 85 2.01 16.56 -11.17
CA ILE A 85 1.23 17.54 -10.40
C ILE A 85 2.05 18.26 -9.32
N THR A 86 3.10 17.62 -8.81
CA THR A 86 3.93 18.17 -7.71
C THR A 86 5.28 18.73 -8.18
N GLY A 87 5.74 18.30 -9.36
CA GLY A 87 7.13 18.52 -9.81
C GLY A 87 8.16 17.71 -9.01
N ILE A 88 7.73 16.79 -8.13
CA ILE A 88 8.62 16.06 -7.21
C ILE A 88 8.52 14.56 -7.46
N SER A 89 9.67 13.94 -7.73
CA SER A 89 9.79 12.49 -7.82
C SER A 89 9.58 11.80 -6.47
N LEU A 90 8.93 10.64 -6.47
CA LEU A 90 8.73 9.83 -5.26
C LEU A 90 10.08 9.39 -4.65
N CYS A 91 10.26 9.69 -3.37
CA CYS A 91 11.40 9.25 -2.58
C CYS A 91 10.97 8.15 -1.59
N PRO A 92 11.81 7.13 -1.34
CA PRO A 92 11.58 6.17 -0.25
C PRO A 92 11.34 6.85 1.11
N CYS A 93 12.02 7.96 1.37
CA CYS A 93 11.87 8.79 2.56
C CYS A 93 10.44 9.33 2.80
N TRP A 94 9.56 9.27 1.79
CA TRP A 94 8.15 9.63 1.95
C TRP A 94 7.38 8.65 2.85
N SER A 95 7.92 7.45 3.15
CA SER A 95 7.31 6.56 4.16
C SER A 95 7.40 7.17 5.56
N ASP A 96 8.44 7.96 5.82
CA ASP A 96 8.78 8.55 7.11
C ASP A 96 8.23 9.98 7.24
N LEU A 97 7.16 10.32 6.49
CA LEU A 97 6.47 11.61 6.57
C LEU A 97 5.78 11.78 7.93
N GLN A 98 6.54 11.83 9.02
CA GLN A 98 6.30 12.90 9.97
C GLN A 98 6.36 14.18 9.14
N ILE A 99 5.27 14.94 9.14
CA ILE A 99 5.25 16.30 8.60
C ILE A 99 6.31 17.02 9.42
N ARG A 100 7.57 17.03 8.96
CA ARG A 100 8.62 17.76 9.65
C ARG A 100 8.26 19.21 9.42
N SER A 101 8.01 19.92 10.52
CA SER A 101 8.26 21.35 10.58
C SER A 101 9.61 21.59 9.89
N THR A 102 9.67 22.62 9.05
CA THR A 102 10.76 22.99 8.13
C THR A 102 12.16 23.17 8.76
N THR A 103 12.35 22.79 10.01
CA THR A 103 13.53 23.02 10.84
C THR A 103 14.26 21.75 11.28
N GLY A 104 13.78 20.55 10.95
CA GLY A 104 14.46 19.30 11.32
C GLY A 104 15.58 18.92 10.34
N PRO A 105 16.71 18.34 10.81
CA PRO A 105 17.79 17.91 9.93
C PRO A 105 17.31 16.87 8.91
N PRO A 106 17.86 16.83 7.68
CA PRO A 106 17.46 15.86 6.66
C PRO A 106 17.63 14.42 7.15
N ASN A 107 16.70 13.55 6.78
CA ASN A 107 16.74 12.13 7.14
C ASN A 107 18.02 11.50 6.56
N PRO A 108 18.93 10.90 7.36
CA PRO A 108 20.24 10.41 6.90
C PRO A 108 20.18 9.27 5.88
N THR A 109 19.00 8.67 5.65
CA THR A 109 18.77 7.64 4.63
C THR A 109 18.52 8.20 3.22
N CYS A 110 18.43 9.52 3.08
CA CYS A 110 18.13 10.18 1.81
C CYS A 110 19.44 10.48 1.06
N SER A 111 19.90 9.55 0.21
CA SER A 111 21.21 9.66 -0.46
C SER A 111 21.31 10.72 -1.56
N LYS A 112 20.20 11.33 -2.00
CA LYS A 112 20.24 12.41 -3.01
C LYS A 112 20.09 13.77 -2.33
N GLN A 113 21.14 14.58 -2.41
CA GLN A 113 21.20 15.94 -1.85
C GLN A 113 20.21 16.93 -2.50
N THR A 114 19.48 16.54 -3.54
CA THR A 114 18.51 17.35 -4.28
C THR A 114 17.05 17.13 -3.86
N HIS A 115 16.78 16.43 -2.76
CA HIS A 115 15.41 16.12 -2.37
C HIS A 115 14.70 17.33 -1.74
N VAL A 116 13.65 17.80 -2.44
CA VAL A 116 12.66 18.72 -1.89
C VAL A 116 11.80 17.94 -0.88
N PRO A 117 11.80 18.32 0.42
CA PRO A 117 10.91 17.69 1.39
C PRO A 117 9.46 17.95 1.00
N ILE A 118 8.55 17.03 1.33
CA ILE A 118 7.12 17.30 1.15
C ILE A 118 6.73 18.42 2.09
N THR A 119 6.41 19.57 1.50
CA THR A 119 5.85 20.69 2.24
C THR A 119 4.36 20.41 2.53
N PRO A 120 3.77 21.08 3.53
CA PRO A 120 2.32 21.04 3.74
C PRO A 120 1.53 21.42 2.48
N SER A 121 2.04 22.34 1.66
CA SER A 121 1.42 22.72 0.38
C SER A 121 1.43 21.57 -0.63
N THR A 122 2.55 20.85 -0.79
CA THR A 122 2.62 19.67 -1.65
C THR A 122 1.66 18.57 -1.17
N LEU A 123 1.59 18.33 0.16
CA LEU A 123 0.64 17.38 0.73
C LEU A 123 -0.81 17.79 0.43
N GLN A 124 -1.13 19.08 0.53
CA GLN A 124 -2.45 19.59 0.20
C GLN A 124 -2.76 19.42 -1.29
N THR A 125 -1.81 19.68 -2.18
CA THR A 125 -1.96 19.44 -3.62
C THR A 125 -2.26 17.96 -3.90
N ILE A 126 -1.46 17.05 -3.33
CA ILE A 126 -1.67 15.60 -3.46
C ILE A 126 -3.05 15.20 -2.91
N THR A 127 -3.40 15.70 -1.73
CA THR A 127 -4.68 15.39 -1.08
C THR A 127 -5.84 15.89 -1.93
N SER A 128 -5.77 17.10 -2.47
CA SER A 128 -6.81 17.65 -3.35
C SER A 128 -6.94 16.88 -4.68
N ALA A 129 -5.82 16.45 -5.27
CA ALA A 129 -5.81 15.66 -6.50
C ALA A 129 -6.48 14.28 -6.30
N PHE A 130 -6.27 13.66 -5.14
CA PHE A 130 -6.83 12.33 -4.85
C PHE A 130 -8.12 12.33 -4.02
N ALA A 131 -8.53 13.44 -3.42
CA ALA A 131 -9.80 13.55 -2.67
C ALA A 131 -11.04 13.06 -3.47
N PRO A 132 -11.11 13.28 -4.80
CA PRO A 132 -12.09 12.65 -5.69
C PRO A 132 -12.21 11.13 -5.68
N LEU A 133 -11.17 10.40 -5.28
CA LEU A 133 -11.10 8.94 -5.41
C LEU A 133 -11.96 8.28 -4.33
N LYS A 134 -12.98 7.55 -4.79
CA LYS A 134 -13.87 6.76 -3.92
C LYS A 134 -13.86 5.27 -4.24
N CYS A 135 -12.90 4.83 -5.04
CA CYS A 135 -12.81 3.46 -5.54
C CYS A 135 -11.89 2.58 -4.68
N PRO A 136 -11.93 1.24 -4.88
CA PRO A 136 -11.04 0.33 -4.20
C PRO A 136 -9.58 0.49 -4.64
N LEU A 137 -8.65 0.11 -3.75
CA LEU A 137 -7.21 0.10 -4.02
C LEU A 137 -6.87 -0.97 -5.07
N PRO A 138 -6.18 -0.60 -6.17
CA PRO A 138 -5.80 -1.56 -7.20
C PRO A 138 -4.82 -2.61 -6.71
N THR A 139 -5.06 -3.87 -7.08
CA THR A 139 -4.27 -5.03 -6.64
C THR A 139 -2.83 -4.97 -7.12
N THR A 140 -2.58 -4.33 -8.27
CA THR A 140 -1.25 -4.07 -8.85
C THR A 140 -0.33 -3.29 -7.91
N LEU A 141 -0.88 -2.47 -7.02
CA LEU A 141 -0.13 -1.71 -6.01
C LEU A 141 0.22 -2.53 -4.78
N ILE A 142 -0.40 -3.69 -4.59
CA ILE A 142 -0.21 -4.56 -3.44
C ILE A 142 0.70 -5.74 -3.81
N THR A 143 0.59 -6.24 -5.03
CA THR A 143 1.40 -7.36 -5.53
C THR A 143 2.89 -7.00 -5.61
N ALA A 144 3.75 -8.01 -5.62
CA ALA A 144 5.19 -7.83 -5.85
C ALA A 144 5.47 -7.13 -7.22
N PRO A 145 6.63 -6.47 -7.39
CA PRO A 145 7.74 -6.32 -6.43
C PRO A 145 7.45 -5.27 -5.33
N HIS A 146 7.92 -5.52 -4.11
CA HIS A 146 7.73 -4.66 -2.93
C HIS A 146 8.90 -3.69 -2.73
N THR A 147 9.04 -2.75 -3.65
CA THR A 147 10.12 -1.74 -3.59
C THR A 147 9.83 -0.66 -2.53
N PRO A 148 10.86 -0.03 -1.93
CA PRO A 148 10.68 1.08 -0.98
C PRO A 148 9.83 2.23 -1.54
N THR A 149 10.03 2.62 -2.80
CA THR A 149 9.24 3.70 -3.43
C THR A 149 7.76 3.35 -3.54
N LYS A 150 7.45 2.07 -3.81
CA LYS A 150 6.08 1.55 -3.82
C LYS A 150 5.44 1.55 -2.45
N LEU A 151 6.21 1.24 -1.40
CA LEU A 151 5.76 1.39 -0.02
C LEU A 151 5.39 2.84 0.29
N SER A 152 6.27 3.79 -0.05
CA SER A 152 6.02 5.21 0.24
C SER A 152 4.80 5.75 -0.50
N LEU A 153 4.61 5.34 -1.76
CA LEU A 153 3.39 5.64 -2.49
C LEU A 153 2.15 5.05 -1.80
N LEU A 154 2.20 3.79 -1.40
CA LEU A 154 1.06 3.13 -0.77
C LEU A 154 0.70 3.77 0.57
N THR A 155 1.71 4.11 1.39
CA THR A 155 1.53 4.86 2.64
C THR A 155 0.89 6.23 2.38
N LEU A 156 1.35 6.95 1.36
CA LEU A 156 0.77 8.23 0.96
C LEU A 156 -0.70 8.08 0.55
N LEU A 157 -1.03 7.14 -0.33
CA LEU A 157 -2.40 6.90 -0.78
C LEU A 157 -3.33 6.51 0.37
N LEU A 158 -2.87 5.66 1.29
CA LEU A 158 -3.65 5.26 2.46
C LEU A 158 -3.86 6.43 3.44
N ARG A 159 -2.96 7.41 3.45
CA ARG A 159 -3.09 8.58 4.30
C ARG A 159 -3.98 9.67 3.68
N THR A 160 -3.92 9.87 2.37
CA THR A 160 -4.60 10.99 1.69
C THR A 160 -5.96 10.63 1.10
N THR A 161 -6.26 9.34 0.93
CA THR A 161 -7.53 8.87 0.34
C THR A 161 -8.24 7.93 1.28
N PRO A 162 -9.55 7.63 1.08
CA PRO A 162 -10.27 6.57 1.81
C PRO A 162 -10.22 5.19 1.12
N MET A 163 -9.43 5.01 0.06
CA MET A 163 -9.36 3.75 -0.71
C MET A 163 -9.09 2.51 0.16
N SER A 164 -9.86 1.45 -0.02
CA SER A 164 -9.67 0.18 0.69
C SER A 164 -9.64 -0.98 -0.30
N ILE A 165 -9.19 -2.15 0.14
CA ILE A 165 -9.25 -3.34 -0.71
C ILE A 165 -10.72 -3.70 -0.96
N ASP A 166 -11.04 -4.08 -2.19
CA ASP A 166 -12.35 -4.66 -2.48
C ASP A 166 -12.43 -6.07 -1.90
N TRP A 167 -13.12 -6.21 -0.77
CA TRP A 167 -13.29 -7.48 -0.07
C TRP A 167 -14.25 -8.44 -0.76
N THR A 168 -15.13 -7.92 -1.63
CA THR A 168 -16.08 -8.74 -2.39
C THR A 168 -15.35 -9.49 -3.51
N SER A 169 -14.29 -8.88 -4.07
CA SER A 169 -13.45 -9.46 -5.09
C SER A 169 -12.53 -10.57 -4.55
N HIS A 170 -12.76 -11.81 -4.99
CA HIS A 170 -11.86 -12.93 -4.71
C HIS A 170 -10.42 -12.67 -5.19
N PRO A 171 -10.18 -12.18 -6.43
CA PRO A 171 -8.84 -11.82 -6.88
C PRO A 171 -8.12 -10.82 -5.98
N ALA A 172 -8.83 -9.81 -5.45
CA ALA A 172 -8.22 -8.82 -4.57
C ALA A 172 -7.80 -9.41 -3.21
N ARG A 173 -8.63 -10.28 -2.63
CA ARG A 173 -8.29 -11.02 -1.41
C ARG A 173 -7.08 -11.93 -1.62
N GLN A 174 -7.02 -12.63 -2.75
CA GLN A 174 -5.89 -13.50 -3.09
C GLN A 174 -4.61 -12.70 -3.31
N ALA A 175 -4.68 -11.56 -3.99
CA ALA A 175 -3.53 -10.66 -4.21
C ALA A 175 -2.95 -10.17 -2.89
N LEU A 176 -3.79 -9.77 -1.94
CA LEU A 176 -3.36 -9.35 -0.61
C LEU A 176 -2.71 -10.51 0.18
N ALA A 177 -3.34 -11.69 0.21
CA ALA A 177 -2.80 -12.85 0.91
C ALA A 177 -1.43 -13.24 0.36
N THR A 178 -1.28 -13.22 -0.96
CA THR A 178 -0.02 -13.46 -1.65
C THR A 178 1.00 -12.38 -1.29
N ALA A 179 0.62 -11.11 -1.31
CA ALA A 179 1.51 -10.01 -0.96
C ALA A 179 2.02 -10.10 0.50
N LYS A 180 1.17 -10.50 1.46
CA LYS A 180 1.62 -10.75 2.84
C LYS A 180 2.70 -11.84 2.88
N ARG A 181 2.47 -12.96 2.20
CA ARG A 181 3.42 -14.08 2.14
C ARG A 181 4.73 -13.71 1.46
N THR A 182 4.68 -12.99 0.33
CA THR A 182 5.90 -12.58 -0.38
C THR A 182 6.67 -11.49 0.36
N ALA A 183 5.99 -10.59 1.08
CA ALA A 183 6.66 -9.59 1.92
C ALA A 183 7.38 -10.24 3.11
N ILE A 184 6.77 -11.27 3.72
CA ILE A 184 7.38 -12.10 4.76
C ILE A 184 8.59 -12.85 4.19
N ALA A 185 8.44 -13.53 3.06
CA ALA A 185 9.51 -14.31 2.43
C ALA A 185 10.71 -13.44 2.01
N THR A 186 10.48 -12.18 1.62
CA THR A 186 11.54 -11.22 1.28
C THR A 186 12.06 -10.43 2.49
N ALA A 187 11.64 -10.77 3.71
CA ALA A 187 12.01 -10.08 4.95
C ALA A 187 11.76 -8.56 4.93
N ASN A 188 10.78 -8.08 4.16
CA ASN A 188 10.47 -6.66 4.02
C ASN A 188 9.60 -6.18 5.19
N VAL A 189 10.25 -5.91 6.33
CA VAL A 189 9.59 -5.49 7.57
C VAL A 189 8.67 -4.27 7.36
N PRO A 190 9.10 -3.17 6.71
CA PRO A 190 8.24 -2.00 6.53
C PRO A 190 6.94 -2.30 5.77
N PHE A 191 6.99 -3.15 4.73
CA PHE A 191 5.80 -3.55 3.99
C PHE A 191 4.89 -4.46 4.80
N VAL A 192 5.46 -5.41 5.56
CA VAL A 192 4.68 -6.26 6.49
C VAL A 192 3.97 -5.39 7.53
N THR A 193 4.65 -4.40 8.12
CA THR A 193 4.05 -3.45 9.07
C THR A 193 2.87 -2.72 8.45
N LEU A 194 3.03 -2.18 7.24
CA LEU A 194 1.94 -1.47 6.57
C LEU A 194 0.72 -2.39 6.32
N LEU A 195 0.95 -3.64 5.88
CA LEU A 195 -0.09 -4.62 5.61
C LEU A 195 -0.77 -5.19 6.86
N ALA A 196 -0.06 -5.24 7.99
CA ALA A 196 -0.57 -5.76 9.26
C ALA A 196 -1.31 -4.69 10.07
N HIS A 197 -0.81 -3.46 10.04
CA HIS A 197 -1.37 -2.32 10.80
C HIS A 197 -2.62 -1.72 10.13
N SER A 198 -2.62 -1.62 8.79
CA SER A 198 -3.67 -0.89 8.07
C SER A 198 -5.00 -1.65 8.04
N ARG A 199 -5.99 -1.23 8.84
CA ARG A 199 -7.36 -1.79 8.82
C ARG A 199 -8.00 -1.80 7.43
N ARG A 200 -7.62 -0.84 6.58
CA ARG A 200 -8.08 -0.70 5.18
C ARG A 200 -7.46 -1.71 4.21
N LEU A 201 -6.28 -2.21 4.55
CA LEU A 201 -5.66 -3.35 3.88
C LEU A 201 -6.03 -4.68 4.55
N GLY A 202 -6.81 -4.62 5.63
CA GLY A 202 -7.69 -5.70 6.02
C GLY A 202 -7.29 -6.50 7.25
N LYS A 203 -7.61 -7.80 7.13
CA LYS A 203 -7.66 -8.73 8.26
C LYS A 203 -6.35 -8.74 9.05
N PRO A 204 -6.46 -8.83 10.38
CA PRO A 204 -5.30 -8.98 11.25
C PRO A 204 -4.42 -10.15 10.86
N PRO A 205 -3.13 -10.11 11.25
CA PRO A 205 -2.27 -11.28 11.13
C PRO A 205 -2.83 -12.41 11.99
N THR A 206 -3.17 -13.52 11.34
CA THR A 206 -3.67 -14.72 12.01
C THR A 206 -2.51 -15.54 12.59
N PRO A 207 -2.76 -16.43 13.56
CA PRO A 207 -1.72 -17.34 14.05
C PRO A 207 -1.10 -18.20 12.95
N ALA A 208 -1.89 -18.60 11.95
CA ALA A 208 -1.38 -19.29 10.76
C ALA A 208 -0.35 -18.44 9.97
N LEU A 209 -0.53 -17.11 9.89
CA LEU A 209 0.42 -16.22 9.23
C LEU A 209 1.71 -16.06 10.05
N VAL A 210 1.61 -16.03 11.38
CA VAL A 210 2.79 -16.01 12.27
C VAL A 210 3.58 -17.31 12.15
N ARG A 211 2.89 -18.47 12.16
CA ARG A 211 3.53 -19.78 11.93
C ARG A 211 4.23 -19.83 10.58
N TYR A 212 3.61 -19.31 9.53
CA TYR A 212 4.24 -19.18 8.21
C TYR A 212 5.51 -18.31 8.28
N ALA A 213 5.48 -17.16 8.96
CA ALA A 213 6.65 -16.30 9.10
C ALA A 213 7.81 -16.96 9.87
N VAL A 214 7.50 -17.80 10.84
CA VAL A 214 8.48 -18.56 11.63
C VAL A 214 9.05 -19.73 10.82
N ARG A 215 8.19 -20.56 10.22
CA ARG A 215 8.59 -21.80 9.53
C ARG A 215 9.14 -21.56 8.12
N GLU A 216 8.44 -20.78 7.32
CA GLU A 216 8.76 -20.56 5.89
C GLU A 216 9.44 -19.20 5.66
N GLY A 217 9.17 -18.21 6.52
CA GLY A 217 9.75 -16.86 6.43
C GLY A 217 11.12 -16.69 7.10
N GLY A 218 11.76 -17.77 7.55
CA GLY A 218 13.10 -17.75 8.16
C GLY A 218 13.16 -17.18 9.59
N CYS A 219 12.00 -16.97 10.24
CA CYS A 219 11.87 -16.44 11.59
C CYS A 219 12.64 -15.12 11.79
N VAL A 220 12.43 -14.16 10.89
CA VAL A 220 13.04 -12.83 10.98
C VAL A 220 12.45 -12.06 12.17
N PRO A 221 13.26 -11.63 13.16
CA PRO A 221 12.75 -11.05 14.40
C PRO A 221 11.78 -9.87 14.19
N GLY A 222 12.16 -8.92 13.32
CA GLY A 222 11.33 -7.74 13.04
C GLY A 222 9.98 -8.07 12.40
N VAL A 223 9.93 -9.06 11.49
CA VAL A 223 8.68 -9.49 10.85
C VAL A 223 7.76 -10.15 11.88
N VAL A 224 8.29 -11.10 12.65
CA VAL A 224 7.51 -11.88 13.62
C VAL A 224 7.02 -10.98 14.77
N GLU A 225 7.87 -10.08 15.28
CA GLU A 225 7.48 -9.10 16.31
C GLU A 225 6.32 -8.22 15.85
N VAL A 226 6.38 -7.68 14.63
CA VAL A 226 5.28 -6.89 14.06
C VAL A 226 4.02 -7.73 13.93
N LEU A 227 4.07 -8.94 13.37
CA LEU A 227 2.87 -9.76 13.21
C LEU A 227 2.22 -10.15 14.54
N VAL A 228 3.03 -10.48 15.55
CA VAL A 228 2.55 -10.82 16.90
C VAL A 228 1.97 -9.60 17.60
N ARG A 229 2.63 -8.43 17.50
CA ARG A 229 2.16 -7.17 18.09
C ARG A 229 0.85 -6.74 17.46
N GLU A 230 0.81 -6.60 16.13
CA GLU A 230 -0.39 -6.18 15.43
C GLU A 230 -1.51 -7.21 15.66
N GLY A 231 -1.25 -8.51 15.60
CA GLY A 231 -2.29 -9.50 15.90
C GLY A 231 -2.82 -9.40 17.34
N GLY A 232 -1.97 -9.05 18.30
CA GLY A 232 -2.33 -8.79 19.69
C GLY A 232 -3.25 -7.58 19.84
N GLU A 233 -2.98 -6.49 19.11
CA GLU A 233 -3.85 -5.29 19.06
C GLU A 233 -5.25 -5.62 18.51
N TRP A 234 -5.35 -6.64 17.65
CA TRP A 234 -6.61 -7.14 17.13
C TRP A 234 -7.24 -8.27 17.99
N GLY A 235 -6.65 -8.57 19.15
CA GLY A 235 -7.21 -9.48 20.15
C GLY A 235 -6.75 -10.94 20.05
N TYR A 236 -5.79 -11.29 19.20
CA TYR A 236 -5.25 -12.64 19.14
C TYR A 236 -4.30 -12.94 20.29
N LYS A 237 -4.43 -14.13 20.89
CA LYS A 237 -3.55 -14.63 21.95
C LYS A 237 -2.55 -15.62 21.39
N PHE A 238 -1.40 -15.13 20.94
CA PHE A 238 -0.33 -15.99 20.40
C PHE A 238 0.37 -16.83 21.46
N GLY A 239 0.29 -16.43 22.73
CA GLY A 239 0.90 -17.15 23.85
C GLY A 239 0.38 -18.57 24.07
N GLY A 240 -0.82 -18.89 23.58
CA GLY A 240 -1.39 -20.24 23.63
C GLY A 240 -1.32 -21.01 22.31
N ASP A 241 -0.57 -20.53 21.31
CA ASP A 241 -0.44 -21.23 20.03
C ASP A 241 0.55 -22.39 20.14
N GLU A 242 0.03 -23.61 20.32
CA GLU A 242 0.82 -24.84 20.41
C GLU A 242 1.77 -25.02 19.22
N GLY A 243 1.39 -24.59 18.02
CA GLY A 243 2.21 -24.76 16.81
C GLY A 243 3.48 -23.90 16.80
N LEU A 244 3.46 -22.75 17.50
CA LEU A 244 4.64 -21.90 17.70
C LEU A 244 5.55 -22.49 18.79
N TRP A 245 4.98 -22.98 19.89
CA TRP A 245 5.73 -23.64 20.97
C TRP A 245 6.34 -24.97 20.57
N GLU A 246 5.66 -25.73 19.72
CA GLU A 246 6.19 -26.94 19.09
C GLU A 246 7.43 -26.63 18.25
N TRP A 247 7.36 -25.59 17.40
CA TRP A 247 8.50 -25.18 16.58
C TRP A 247 9.70 -24.74 17.43
N VAL A 248 9.48 -23.99 18.51
CA VAL A 248 10.53 -23.62 19.47
C VAL A 248 11.20 -24.87 20.04
N ARG A 249 10.41 -25.85 20.50
CA ARG A 249 10.93 -27.11 21.06
C ARG A 249 11.67 -27.95 20.02
N GLU A 250 11.22 -27.95 18.77
CA GLU A 250 11.86 -28.68 17.68
C GLU A 250 13.23 -28.07 17.33
N GLU A 251 13.30 -26.74 17.16
CA GLU A 251 14.53 -26.05 16.77
C GLU A 251 15.57 -26.04 17.91
N GLU A 252 15.14 -26.05 19.17
CA GLU A 252 16.04 -26.24 20.33
C GLU A 252 16.65 -27.64 20.41
N ARG A 253 15.92 -28.67 19.96
CA ARG A 253 16.43 -30.07 19.94
C ARG A 253 17.31 -30.34 18.73
N ARG A 254 17.20 -29.55 17.66
CA ARG A 254 17.94 -29.77 16.42
C ARG A 254 19.43 -29.47 16.63
N VAL A 255 20.29 -30.48 16.47
CA VAL A 255 21.74 -30.31 16.49
C VAL A 255 22.15 -29.47 15.27
N GLY A 256 22.72 -28.28 15.49
CA GLY A 256 22.95 -27.27 14.43
C GLY A 256 21.76 -26.36 14.13
N GLY A 257 20.74 -26.37 15.00
CA GLY A 257 19.60 -25.44 15.00
C GLY A 257 20.01 -23.99 15.21
N ASP A 258 19.17 -23.07 14.72
CA ASP A 258 19.33 -21.64 14.99
C ASP A 258 18.81 -21.31 16.40
N GLY A 259 19.44 -21.89 17.43
CA GLY A 259 18.99 -21.85 18.82
C GLY A 259 18.82 -20.43 19.37
N LYS A 260 19.51 -19.45 18.78
CA LYS A 260 19.31 -18.02 19.07
C LYS A 260 17.91 -17.54 18.67
N LYS A 261 17.39 -17.97 17.51
CA LYS A 261 16.03 -17.62 17.06
C LYS A 261 14.96 -18.32 17.90
N ALA A 262 15.18 -19.57 18.27
CA ALA A 262 14.27 -20.32 19.14
C ALA A 262 14.16 -19.68 20.54
N ALA A 263 15.32 -19.36 21.16
CA ALA A 263 15.36 -18.65 22.45
C ALA A 263 14.72 -17.25 22.36
N TRP A 264 14.97 -16.52 21.27
CA TRP A 264 14.32 -15.22 21.03
C TRP A 264 12.80 -15.34 20.91
N LEU A 265 12.30 -16.31 20.13
CA LEU A 265 10.87 -16.51 19.94
C LEU A 265 10.19 -16.94 21.23
N ARG A 266 10.81 -17.82 22.01
CA ARG A 266 10.38 -18.18 23.37
C ARG A 266 10.21 -16.94 24.23
N GLY A 267 11.23 -16.10 24.32
CA GLY A 267 11.18 -14.85 25.09
C GLY A 267 10.14 -13.86 24.57
N LEU A 268 9.84 -13.83 23.27
CA LEU A 268 8.73 -13.05 22.72
C LEU A 268 7.38 -13.59 23.16
N LEU A 269 7.15 -14.90 23.07
CA LEU A 269 5.89 -15.54 23.45
C LEU A 269 5.62 -15.41 24.96
N GLU A 270 6.63 -15.62 25.80
CA GLU A 270 6.53 -15.43 27.25
C GLU A 270 6.17 -13.99 27.62
N ARG A 271 6.78 -13.00 26.95
CA ARG A 271 6.40 -11.58 27.12
C ARG A 271 4.94 -11.34 26.76
N VAL A 272 4.49 -11.86 25.62
CA VAL A 272 3.08 -11.74 25.18
C VAL A 272 2.11 -12.38 26.17
N VAL A 273 2.46 -13.53 26.75
CA VAL A 273 1.67 -14.20 27.81
C VAL A 273 1.59 -13.33 29.06
N ARG A 274 2.75 -12.82 29.53
CA ARG A 274 2.85 -12.02 30.75
C ARG A 274 2.14 -10.66 30.63
N GLU A 275 2.26 -10.01 29.48
CA GLU A 275 1.75 -8.64 29.25
C GLU A 275 0.31 -8.61 28.72
N GLY A 276 -0.33 -9.79 28.58
CA GLY A 276 -1.79 -9.90 28.54
C GLY A 276 -2.50 -9.10 27.44
N ARG A 277 -1.82 -8.87 26.29
CA ARG A 277 -2.27 -8.33 24.98
C ARG A 277 -1.34 -7.27 24.37
N ARG A 278 -0.37 -6.71 25.12
CA ARG A 278 0.47 -5.62 24.61
C ARG A 278 1.94 -6.03 24.56
N VAL A 279 2.50 -6.19 23.36
CA VAL A 279 3.95 -6.13 23.18
C VAL A 279 4.33 -4.64 23.20
N PRO A 280 5.16 -4.16 24.14
CA PRO A 280 5.56 -2.76 24.20
C PRO A 280 6.21 -2.34 22.88
N ARG A 281 5.90 -1.11 22.42
CA ARG A 281 6.50 -0.54 21.21
C ARG A 281 8.02 -0.50 21.37
N SER A 282 8.75 -1.26 20.54
CA SER A 282 10.17 -0.99 20.32
C SER A 282 10.30 0.35 19.57
N ARG A 283 11.38 1.11 19.83
CA ARG A 283 11.64 2.47 19.26
C ARG A 283 11.52 2.57 17.73
N VAL A 284 11.48 1.44 17.03
CA VAL A 284 11.31 1.34 15.57
C VAL A 284 9.84 1.53 15.12
N GLY A 285 8.86 1.28 16.00
CA GLY A 285 7.42 1.36 15.71
C GLY A 285 6.73 2.69 16.07
N ASP A 286 7.44 3.61 16.73
CA ASP A 286 6.85 4.81 17.35
C ASP A 286 6.38 5.88 16.34
N MET A 287 6.74 5.79 15.06
CA MET A 287 6.50 6.90 14.12
C MET A 287 5.13 6.88 13.41
N LEU A 288 4.38 5.77 13.42
CA LEU A 288 3.10 5.67 12.68
C LEU A 288 1.85 5.66 13.57
N GLY A 289 1.95 5.21 14.82
CA GLY A 289 0.80 5.02 15.71
C GLY A 289 0.35 6.26 16.49
N ALA A 290 1.19 7.28 16.63
CA ALA A 290 0.92 8.42 17.51
C ALA A 290 -0.16 9.39 16.99
N LYS A 291 -0.57 9.29 15.71
CA LYS A 291 -1.48 10.29 15.10
C LYS A 291 -2.94 9.85 14.97
N VAL A 292 -3.22 8.55 14.93
CA VAL A 292 -4.61 8.03 14.85
C VAL A 292 -5.35 8.20 16.19
N GLU A 293 -4.63 8.17 17.31
CA GLU A 293 -5.21 8.40 18.64
C GLU A 293 -5.56 9.88 18.89
N ALA A 294 -4.78 10.81 18.33
CA ALA A 294 -5.00 12.24 18.51
C ALA A 294 -6.24 12.77 17.75
N GLU A 295 -6.57 12.21 16.58
CA GLU A 295 -7.75 12.61 15.82
C GLU A 295 -9.06 12.08 16.42
N ARG A 296 -9.04 10.98 17.18
CA ARG A 296 -10.24 10.48 17.89
C ARG A 296 -10.66 11.38 19.05
N VAL A 297 -9.70 11.91 19.80
CA VAL A 297 -9.98 12.79 20.95
C VAL A 297 -10.55 14.13 20.48
N SER A 298 -10.15 14.63 19.31
CA SER A 298 -10.69 15.89 18.77
C SER A 298 -12.09 15.77 18.15
N THR A 299 -12.52 14.58 17.71
CA THR A 299 -13.88 14.37 17.17
C THR A 299 -14.94 14.03 18.22
N GLU A 300 -14.56 13.77 19.47
CA GLU A 300 -15.51 13.54 20.58
C GLU A 300 -15.72 14.80 21.44
N SER A 301 -15.13 15.95 21.07
CA SER A 301 -15.23 17.23 21.80
C SER A 301 -15.84 18.37 20.99
N LEU A 302 -16.56 18.07 19.89
CA LEU A 302 -17.35 19.03 19.11
C LEU A 302 -18.70 18.43 18.74
#